data_AF-A0AAD5QSN2-F1
#
_entry.id   AF-A0AAD5QSN2-F1
#
_cell.length_a   1.000
_cell.length_b   1.000
_cell.length_c   1.000
_cell.angle_alpha   90.00
_cell.angle_beta   90.00
_cell.angle_gamma   90.00
#
_symmetry.space_group_name_H-M   'P 1'
#
loop_
_entity.id
_entity.type
_entity.pdbx_description
1 polymer ?
#
loop_
_entity_poly.entity_id
_entity_poly.type
_entity_poly.pdbx_seq_one_letter_code
_entity_poly.pdbx_strand_id
1 'polypeptide(L)'
;MIEKKSLWELIEPISTRIQAVEDFIADVSDSVVCQAEPIVDPFGPSTRIPELEAIVVSQETIKGGEAVNKVRKEKNMSQLDMVVIDLIEGSDEVLKETKISSSTRRRQDLGKLLKPPTLHPERPTRPYIIGLCGGIASGKSNIAKILAHQPGFEVIDCDKLAHSCYEPGSKLIDEISGHFEGVVRNGYVDRKALGSIVFRDEAKLRLLCELMWPLLLEKIKEIVATPKSDVVVIEAAAIVEAGWHSYVNELWTVFVPQEEMIRRVMERDGLTKNEAEDRLKSQLTNKERIAHSHVVFCSLWAYEETSSQVERALRELRTRLKSSKAI
;
A
#
# COMPACT_ATOMS: atom_id res chain seq x y z
N MET A 1 -2.49 11.16 -15.25
CA MET A 1 -1.10 11.16 -15.79
C MET A 1 -0.15 10.32 -14.92
N ILE A 2 -0.22 10.43 -13.59
CA ILE A 2 0.69 9.72 -12.67
C ILE A 2 0.45 8.21 -12.57
N GLU A 3 -0.79 7.74 -12.77
CA GLU A 3 -1.15 6.31 -12.66
C GLU A 3 -0.44 5.42 -13.68
N LYS A 4 0.08 6.01 -14.76
CA LYS A 4 0.91 5.31 -15.76
C LYS A 4 2.36 5.11 -15.30
N LYS A 5 2.77 5.67 -14.16
CA LYS A 5 4.12 5.53 -13.62
C LYS A 5 4.20 4.24 -12.82
N SER A 6 5.31 3.51 -12.94
CA SER A 6 5.56 2.29 -12.14
C SER A 6 5.46 2.59 -10.65
N LEU A 7 4.71 1.81 -9.87
CA LEU A 7 4.49 2.02 -8.43
C LEU A 7 3.94 3.42 -8.08
N TRP A 8 3.01 3.95 -8.88
CA TRP A 8 2.43 5.28 -8.64
C TRP A 8 1.72 5.39 -7.28
N GLU A 9 1.33 4.26 -6.69
CA GLU A 9 0.68 4.18 -5.38
C GLU A 9 1.59 4.68 -4.24
N LEU A 10 2.91 4.68 -4.46
CA LEU A 10 3.92 5.24 -3.55
C LEU A 10 4.23 6.73 -3.82
N ILE A 11 3.57 7.36 -4.80
CA ILE A 11 3.78 8.79 -5.07
C ILE A 11 3.07 9.61 -4.00
N GLU A 12 3.84 10.45 -3.31
CA GLU A 12 3.36 11.37 -2.31
C GLU A 12 2.32 12.37 -2.84
N PRO A 13 1.46 12.93 -1.96
CA PRO A 13 0.57 14.03 -2.29
C PRO A 13 1.32 15.17 -2.99
N ILE A 14 0.63 15.85 -3.90
CA ILE A 14 1.24 16.92 -4.68
C ILE A 14 1.77 18.07 -3.81
N SER A 15 1.05 18.41 -2.75
CA SER A 15 1.45 19.43 -1.78
C SER A 15 2.77 19.07 -1.11
N THR A 16 2.94 17.83 -0.66
CA THR A 16 4.19 17.33 -0.07
C THR A 16 5.36 17.44 -1.04
N ARG A 17 5.13 17.06 -2.31
CA ARG A 17 6.19 17.13 -3.34
C ARG A 17 6.55 18.56 -3.73
N ILE A 18 5.58 19.48 -3.72
CA ILE A 18 5.81 20.92 -3.92
C ILE A 18 6.67 21.46 -2.77
N GLN A 19 6.24 21.21 -1.53
CA GLN A 19 6.97 21.64 -0.33
C GLN A 19 8.41 21.11 -0.33
N ALA A 20 8.62 19.83 -0.65
CA ALA A 20 9.96 19.24 -0.68
C ALA A 20 10.89 19.90 -1.71
N VAL A 21 10.35 20.41 -2.83
CA VAL A 21 11.15 21.16 -3.82
C VAL A 21 11.45 22.56 -3.31
N GLU A 22 10.47 23.23 -2.73
CA GLU A 22 10.63 24.59 -2.18
C GLU A 22 11.65 24.59 -1.02
N ASP A 23 11.54 23.63 -0.10
CA ASP A 23 12.48 23.43 1.01
C ASP A 23 13.90 23.18 0.50
N PHE A 24 14.06 22.29 -0.50
CA PHE A 24 15.36 22.01 -1.09
C PHE A 24 16.01 23.25 -1.72
N ILE A 25 15.22 24.07 -2.43
CA ILE A 25 15.76 25.30 -3.04
C ILE A 25 16.14 26.30 -1.96
N ALA A 26 15.32 26.47 -0.93
CA ALA A 26 15.62 27.34 0.20
C ALA A 26 16.90 26.91 0.94
N ASP A 27 17.13 25.60 1.11
CA ASP A 27 18.35 25.06 1.74
C ASP A 27 19.61 25.29 0.88
N VAL A 28 19.47 25.36 -0.44
CA VAL A 28 20.60 25.48 -1.38
C VAL A 28 20.90 26.93 -1.74
N SER A 29 19.93 27.83 -1.73
CA SER A 29 20.12 29.23 -2.10
C SER A 29 19.11 30.18 -1.47
N ASP A 30 19.62 31.19 -0.77
CA ASP A 30 18.82 32.31 -0.24
C ASP A 30 18.40 33.33 -1.31
N SER A 31 18.91 33.21 -2.53
CA SER A 31 18.70 34.18 -3.63
C SER A 31 17.72 33.71 -4.69
N VAL A 32 17.40 32.41 -4.71
CA VAL A 32 16.52 31.81 -5.72
C VAL A 32 15.10 31.74 -5.17
N VAL A 33 14.16 32.35 -5.88
CA VAL A 33 12.73 32.20 -5.60
C VAL A 33 12.20 30.99 -6.37
N CYS A 34 11.67 29.99 -5.64
CA CYS A 34 11.02 28.84 -6.25
C CYS A 34 9.50 29.06 -6.34
N GLN A 35 8.93 28.78 -7.51
CA GLN A 35 7.49 28.67 -7.69
C GLN A 35 7.19 27.30 -8.29
N ALA A 36 6.59 26.41 -7.51
CA ALA A 36 6.23 25.07 -7.95
C ALA A 36 4.72 24.98 -8.22
N GLU A 37 4.36 24.46 -9.40
CA GLU A 37 2.96 24.29 -9.83
C GLU A 37 2.67 22.84 -10.23
N PRO A 38 1.41 22.37 -10.02
CA PRO A 38 0.94 21.13 -10.61
C PRO A 38 1.05 21.09 -12.13
N ILE A 39 1.60 19.99 -12.67
CA ILE A 39 1.55 19.72 -14.12
C ILE A 39 0.17 19.15 -14.45
N VAL A 40 -0.69 20.00 -15.01
CA VAL A 40 -2.06 19.66 -15.43
C VAL A 40 -2.20 19.41 -16.93
N ASP A 41 -1.19 19.79 -17.70
CA ASP A 41 -1.13 19.64 -19.16
C ASP A 41 0.29 19.17 -19.58
N PRO A 42 0.48 18.68 -20.82
CA PRO A 42 1.77 18.14 -21.26
C PRO A 42 2.95 19.13 -21.26
N PHE A 43 2.69 20.44 -21.28
CA PHE A 43 3.71 21.49 -21.38
C PHE A 43 3.88 22.28 -20.08
N GLY A 44 2.85 22.32 -19.22
CA GLY A 44 2.89 23.01 -17.95
C GLY A 44 3.05 24.53 -18.08
N PRO A 45 3.69 25.21 -17.12
CA PRO A 45 3.81 26.67 -17.12
C PRO A 45 4.65 27.20 -18.29
N SER A 46 5.50 26.37 -18.89
CA SER A 46 6.42 26.74 -19.97
C SER A 46 5.74 27.34 -21.21
N THR A 47 4.46 27.07 -21.44
CA THR A 47 3.68 27.63 -22.57
C THR A 47 2.58 28.60 -22.14
N ARG A 48 2.57 28.98 -20.86
CA ARG A 48 1.58 29.87 -20.23
C ARG A 48 2.21 31.16 -19.69
N ILE A 49 3.48 31.11 -19.26
CA ILE A 49 4.22 32.23 -18.68
C ILE A 49 5.14 32.85 -19.76
N PRO A 50 4.82 34.05 -20.27
CA PRO A 50 5.64 34.74 -21.28
C PRO A 50 7.06 35.07 -20.82
N GLU A 51 7.23 35.40 -19.54
CA GLU A 51 8.44 35.95 -18.96
C GLU A 51 9.55 34.91 -18.74
N LEU A 52 9.26 33.62 -18.96
CA LEU A 52 10.29 32.58 -18.88
C LEU A 52 11.35 32.78 -19.97
N GLU A 53 12.61 32.69 -19.58
CA GLU A 53 13.77 32.91 -20.46
C GLU A 53 14.44 31.59 -20.88
N ALA A 54 14.39 30.57 -20.03
CA ALA A 54 15.07 29.30 -20.26
C ALA A 54 14.21 28.08 -19.84
N ILE A 55 14.55 26.92 -20.40
CA ILE A 55 14.03 25.61 -19.99
C ILE A 55 15.19 24.65 -19.77
N VAL A 56 15.17 23.93 -18.65
CA VAL A 56 16.16 22.90 -18.33
C VAL A 56 15.60 21.54 -18.76
N VAL A 57 16.37 20.82 -19.58
CA VAL A 57 16.03 19.49 -20.07
C VAL A 57 17.22 18.54 -19.90
N SER A 58 16.94 17.25 -19.86
CA SER A 58 17.97 16.21 -20.00
C SER A 58 18.17 15.83 -21.46
N GLN A 59 19.26 15.12 -21.77
CA GLN A 59 19.50 14.55 -23.11
C GLN A 59 18.30 13.77 -23.66
N GLU A 60 17.61 13.00 -22.80
CA GLU A 60 16.42 12.22 -23.18
C GLU A 60 15.16 13.07 -23.40
N THR A 61 15.12 14.31 -22.90
CA THR A 61 13.95 15.21 -22.98
C THR A 61 14.17 16.43 -23.88
N ILE A 62 15.26 16.49 -24.66
CA ILE A 62 15.51 17.55 -25.65
C ILE A 62 14.30 17.76 -26.57
N LYS A 63 13.73 16.69 -27.12
CA LYS A 63 12.53 16.76 -27.97
C LYS A 63 11.32 17.38 -27.27
N GLY A 64 11.25 17.26 -25.95
CA GLY A 64 10.24 17.92 -25.12
C GLY A 64 10.44 19.43 -25.07
N GLY A 65 11.69 19.89 -24.88
CA GLY A 65 12.05 21.30 -24.96
C GLY A 65 11.79 21.92 -26.34
N GLU A 66 12.12 21.19 -27.41
CA GLU A 66 11.81 21.59 -28.79
C GLU A 66 10.30 21.73 -29.01
N ALA A 67 9.50 20.78 -28.49
CA ALA A 67 8.05 20.83 -28.57
C ALA A 67 7.46 22.04 -27.81
N VAL A 68 8.00 22.37 -26.63
CA VAL A 68 7.63 23.59 -25.88
C VAL A 68 7.88 24.83 -26.73
N ASN A 69 9.08 24.96 -27.32
CA ASN A 69 9.43 26.11 -28.15
C ASN A 69 8.59 26.23 -29.43
N LYS A 70 8.16 25.11 -30.01
CA LYS A 70 7.20 25.10 -31.11
C LYS A 70 5.85 25.69 -30.69
N VAL A 71 5.30 25.25 -29.55
CA VAL A 71 4.02 25.77 -29.02
C VAL A 71 4.13 27.25 -28.64
N ARG A 72 5.26 27.67 -28.03
CA ARG A 72 5.52 29.08 -27.72
C ARG A 72 5.53 29.94 -28.98
N LYS A 73 6.16 29.48 -30.06
CA LYS A 73 6.15 30.17 -31.36
C LYS A 73 4.74 30.32 -31.94
N GLU A 74 3.93 29.26 -31.88
CA GLU A 74 2.53 29.29 -32.32
C GLU A 74 1.68 30.29 -31.51
N LYS A 75 2.05 30.54 -30.25
CA LYS A 75 1.44 31.53 -29.36
C LYS A 75 2.09 32.92 -29.41
N ASN A 76 3.02 33.19 -30.33
CA ASN A 76 3.78 34.44 -30.43
C ASN A 76 4.58 34.80 -29.15
N MET A 77 5.09 33.79 -28.44
CA MET A 77 5.96 33.97 -27.26
C MET A 77 7.44 33.85 -27.66
N SER A 78 8.34 34.41 -26.84
CA SER A 78 9.79 34.24 -26.99
C SER A 78 10.17 32.75 -26.93
N GLN A 79 11.20 32.33 -27.66
CA GLN A 79 11.76 30.99 -27.48
C GLN A 79 12.54 30.94 -26.17
N LEU A 80 12.47 29.80 -25.48
CA LEU A 80 13.24 29.53 -24.28
C LEU A 80 14.63 29.04 -24.68
N ASP A 81 15.66 29.57 -24.02
CA ASP A 81 17.00 29.03 -24.08
C ASP A 81 17.01 27.61 -23.49
N MET A 82 17.44 26.63 -24.28
CA MET A 82 17.48 25.23 -23.84
C MET A 82 18.79 24.93 -23.12
N VAL A 83 18.70 24.73 -21.81
CA VAL A 83 19.83 24.28 -20.98
C VAL A 83 19.76 22.77 -20.85
N VAL A 84 20.71 22.07 -21.47
CA VAL A 84 20.78 20.60 -21.42
C VAL A 84 21.69 20.17 -20.29
N ILE A 85 21.17 19.34 -19.39
CA ILE A 85 21.91 18.78 -18.26
C ILE A 85 22.05 17.25 -18.38
N ASP A 86 23.12 16.73 -17.79
CA ASP A 86 23.33 15.30 -17.69
C ASP A 86 22.52 14.70 -16.52
N LEU A 87 22.11 13.44 -16.69
CA LEU A 87 21.46 12.68 -15.63
C LEU A 87 22.49 11.87 -14.85
N ILE A 88 22.20 11.66 -13.57
CA ILE A 88 23.05 10.83 -12.70
C ILE A 88 22.86 9.36 -13.08
N GLU A 89 23.97 8.68 -13.33
CA GLU A 89 24.00 7.24 -13.60
C GLU A 89 23.43 6.43 -12.43
N GLY A 90 22.77 5.33 -12.74
CA GLY A 90 22.23 4.39 -11.78
C GLY A 90 21.91 3.07 -12.48
N SER A 91 21.56 2.02 -11.74
CA SER A 91 21.15 0.77 -12.36
C SER A 91 19.99 0.13 -11.60
N ASP A 92 18.99 -0.31 -12.37
CA ASP A 92 17.90 -1.14 -11.89
C ASP A 92 17.60 -2.22 -12.92
N GLU A 93 18.04 -3.45 -12.66
CA GLU A 93 17.88 -4.57 -13.59
C GLU A 93 16.42 -4.97 -13.78
N VAL A 94 15.60 -4.83 -12.73
CA VAL A 94 14.18 -5.20 -12.73
C VAL A 94 13.38 -4.24 -13.60
N LEU A 95 13.64 -2.94 -13.49
CA LEU A 95 13.01 -1.91 -14.32
C LEU A 95 13.75 -1.66 -15.65
N LYS A 96 14.93 -2.27 -15.85
CA LYS A 96 15.84 -2.05 -16.98
C LYS A 96 16.21 -0.58 -17.14
N GLU A 97 16.50 0.10 -16.03
CA GLU A 97 16.92 1.50 -16.01
C GLU A 97 18.44 1.63 -15.80
N THR A 98 19.04 2.61 -16.49
CA THR A 98 20.49 2.93 -16.43
C THR A 98 20.77 4.31 -15.82
N LYS A 99 19.77 4.90 -15.16
CA LYS A 99 19.88 6.19 -14.47
C LYS A 99 19.15 6.13 -13.14
N ILE A 100 19.46 7.07 -12.25
CA ILE A 100 18.61 7.31 -11.08
C ILE A 100 17.25 7.82 -11.57
N SER A 101 16.18 7.15 -11.16
CA SER A 101 14.81 7.59 -11.44
C SER A 101 13.92 7.47 -10.19
N SER A 102 12.79 8.19 -10.23
CA SER A 102 11.75 8.08 -9.21
C SER A 102 11.08 6.70 -9.18
N SER A 103 11.05 5.97 -10.30
CA SER A 103 10.55 4.59 -10.34
C SER A 103 11.49 3.64 -9.61
N THR A 104 12.79 3.77 -9.86
CA THR A 104 13.83 3.00 -9.17
C THR A 104 13.84 3.28 -7.67
N ARG A 105 13.75 4.55 -7.26
CA ARG A 105 13.65 4.92 -5.82
C ARG A 105 12.43 4.27 -5.15
N ARG A 106 11.24 4.40 -5.73
CA ARG A 106 10.02 3.77 -5.18
C ARG A 106 10.15 2.25 -5.06
N ARG A 107 10.82 1.58 -6.00
CA ARG A 107 11.09 0.14 -5.89
C ARG A 107 12.06 -0.18 -4.75
N GLN A 108 13.11 0.63 -4.59
CA GLN A 108 14.05 0.50 -3.48
C GLN A 108 13.40 0.76 -2.11
N ASP A 109 12.30 1.52 -2.05
CA ASP A 109 11.58 1.78 -0.80
C ASP A 109 10.67 0.63 -0.36
N LEU A 110 10.37 -0.31 -1.27
CA LEU A 110 9.65 -1.53 -0.89
C LEU A 110 10.43 -2.31 0.18
N GLY A 111 9.73 -2.77 1.21
CA GLY A 111 10.34 -3.45 2.35
C GLY A 111 11.13 -2.54 3.30
N LYS A 112 11.17 -1.22 3.08
CA LYS A 112 11.69 -0.27 4.07
C LYS A 112 10.57 0.30 4.92
N LEU A 113 10.94 0.84 6.07
CA LEU A 113 10.04 1.65 6.90
C LEU A 113 9.80 3.02 6.23
N LEU A 114 8.57 3.27 5.77
CA LEU A 114 8.15 4.51 5.11
C LEU A 114 7.70 5.60 6.11
N LYS A 115 7.24 5.19 7.28
CA LYS A 115 6.83 6.10 8.36
C LYS A 115 7.11 5.50 9.74
N PRO A 116 7.29 6.33 10.78
CA PRO A 116 7.59 5.85 12.13
C PRO A 116 6.52 4.86 12.64
N PRO A 117 6.89 3.85 13.44
CA PRO A 117 5.93 2.94 14.05
C PRO A 117 4.97 3.66 14.98
N THR A 118 3.75 3.14 15.07
CA THR A 118 2.76 3.62 16.04
C THR A 118 3.15 3.13 17.44
N LEU A 119 3.24 4.08 18.37
CA LEU A 119 3.53 3.81 19.77
C LEU A 119 2.24 3.61 20.55
N HIS A 120 2.28 2.67 21.50
CA HIS A 120 1.15 2.29 22.33
C HIS A 120 1.60 2.28 23.80
N PRO A 121 1.60 3.45 24.47
CA PRO A 121 2.06 3.57 25.86
C PRO A 121 1.28 2.69 26.85
N GLU A 122 0.03 2.37 26.51
CA GLU A 122 -0.90 1.58 27.32
C GLU A 122 -0.61 0.06 27.33
N ARG A 123 0.29 -0.43 26.46
CA ARG A 123 0.59 -1.86 26.34
C ARG A 123 2.08 -2.16 26.53
N PRO A 124 2.44 -3.39 26.92
CA PRO A 124 3.84 -3.81 26.94
C PRO A 124 4.49 -3.66 25.56
N THR A 125 5.79 -3.36 25.53
CA THR A 125 6.55 -3.26 24.28
C THR A 125 6.69 -4.59 23.53
N ARG A 126 6.33 -5.71 24.18
CA ARG A 126 6.26 -7.04 23.58
C ARG A 126 4.93 -7.77 23.86
N PRO A 127 4.40 -8.52 22.89
CA PRO A 127 4.98 -8.75 21.56
C PRO A 127 4.89 -7.50 20.69
N TYR A 128 5.82 -7.33 19.77
CA TYR A 128 5.69 -6.28 18.76
C TYR A 128 4.62 -6.71 17.76
N ILE A 129 3.61 -5.86 17.52
CA ILE A 129 2.42 -6.25 16.76
C ILE A 129 2.50 -5.68 15.34
N ILE A 130 2.46 -6.54 14.34
CA ILE A 130 2.44 -6.17 12.93
C ILE A 130 1.09 -6.56 12.34
N GLY A 131 0.39 -5.64 11.71
CA GLY A 131 -0.74 -5.97 10.84
C GLY A 131 -0.25 -6.27 9.44
N LEU A 132 -0.55 -7.43 8.88
CA LEU A 132 -0.25 -7.77 7.48
C LEU A 132 -1.55 -7.78 6.67
N CYS A 133 -1.70 -6.80 5.78
CA CYS A 133 -2.87 -6.69 4.90
C CYS A 133 -2.50 -6.60 3.42
N GLY A 134 -3.50 -6.62 2.55
CA GLY A 134 -3.31 -6.55 1.11
C GLY A 134 -4.61 -6.81 0.37
N GLY A 135 -4.72 -6.25 -0.83
CA GLY A 135 -5.87 -6.47 -1.71
C GLY A 135 -5.98 -7.93 -2.16
N ILE A 136 -7.11 -8.26 -2.78
CA ILE A 136 -7.31 -9.58 -3.39
C ILE A 136 -6.13 -9.90 -4.34
N ALA A 137 -5.68 -11.16 -4.35
CA ALA A 137 -4.59 -11.63 -5.23
C ALA A 137 -3.23 -10.88 -5.11
N SER A 138 -3.04 -10.09 -4.05
CA SER A 138 -1.78 -9.35 -3.78
C SER A 138 -0.59 -10.23 -3.40
N GLY A 139 -0.78 -11.51 -3.12
CA GLY A 139 0.29 -12.39 -2.65
C GLY A 139 0.57 -12.32 -1.14
N LYS A 140 -0.30 -11.67 -0.35
CA LYS A 140 -0.23 -11.56 1.12
C LYS A 140 0.13 -12.88 1.82
N SER A 141 -0.54 -13.97 1.46
CA SER A 141 -0.34 -15.28 2.10
C SER A 141 1.06 -15.86 1.88
N ASN A 142 1.77 -15.48 0.81
CA ASN A 142 3.17 -15.91 0.63
C ASN A 142 4.09 -15.19 1.62
N ILE A 143 3.89 -13.88 1.83
CA ILE A 143 4.63 -13.13 2.85
C ILE A 143 4.29 -13.64 4.25
N ALA A 144 3.02 -13.90 4.54
CA ALA A 144 2.59 -14.49 5.82
C ALA A 144 3.30 -15.82 6.09
N LYS A 145 3.42 -16.69 5.08
CA LYS A 145 4.21 -17.94 5.18
C LYS A 145 5.67 -17.65 5.49
N ILE A 146 6.33 -16.72 4.79
CA ILE A 146 7.74 -16.38 5.06
C ILE A 146 7.91 -15.92 6.51
N LEU A 147 7.00 -15.07 7.01
CA LEU A 147 7.02 -14.55 8.38
C LEU A 147 6.78 -15.66 9.42
N ALA A 148 5.87 -16.60 9.16
CA ALA A 148 5.60 -17.72 10.05
C ALA A 148 6.80 -18.66 10.26
N HIS A 149 7.74 -18.71 9.30
CA HIS A 149 8.97 -19.48 9.43
C HIS A 149 10.10 -18.71 10.11
N GLN A 150 9.91 -17.43 10.46
CA GLN A 150 10.94 -16.65 11.15
C GLN A 150 11.00 -16.98 12.64
N PRO A 151 12.20 -17.19 13.21
CA PRO A 151 12.34 -17.38 14.65
C PRO A 151 11.83 -16.16 15.43
N GLY A 152 11.00 -16.43 16.43
CA GLY A 152 10.41 -15.39 17.29
C GLY A 152 9.16 -14.71 16.71
N PHE A 153 8.62 -15.20 15.60
CA PHE A 153 7.38 -14.70 15.00
C PHE A 153 6.23 -15.69 15.20
N GLU A 154 5.04 -15.16 15.41
CA GLU A 154 3.77 -15.88 15.39
C GLU A 154 2.82 -15.19 14.42
N VAL A 155 2.18 -15.94 13.53
CA VAL A 155 1.24 -15.39 12.55
C VAL A 155 -0.18 -15.84 12.89
N ILE A 156 -1.04 -14.88 13.18
CA ILE A 156 -2.47 -15.08 13.40
C ILE A 156 -3.18 -14.91 12.05
N ASP A 157 -3.59 -16.04 11.46
CA ASP A 157 -4.46 -16.08 10.29
C ASP A 157 -5.90 -15.71 10.71
N CYS A 158 -6.31 -14.47 10.45
CA CYS A 158 -7.61 -13.98 10.89
C CYS A 158 -8.78 -14.63 10.14
N ASP A 159 -8.57 -15.10 8.90
CA ASP A 159 -9.60 -15.82 8.16
C ASP A 159 -9.88 -17.17 8.84
N LYS A 160 -8.83 -17.86 9.32
CA LYS A 160 -9.00 -19.06 10.14
C LYS A 160 -9.55 -18.77 11.53
N LEU A 161 -9.06 -17.73 12.21
CA LEU A 161 -9.51 -17.37 13.56
C LEU A 161 -10.98 -16.95 13.56
N ALA A 162 -11.44 -16.28 12.50
CA ALA A 162 -12.84 -15.92 12.29
C ALA A 162 -13.76 -17.13 12.37
N HIS A 163 -13.32 -18.32 11.92
CA HIS A 163 -14.11 -19.54 12.01
C HIS A 163 -14.49 -19.90 13.45
N SER A 164 -13.63 -19.62 14.43
CA SER A 164 -13.93 -19.83 15.86
C SER A 164 -15.00 -18.88 16.40
N CYS A 165 -15.29 -17.78 15.70
CA CYS A 165 -16.39 -16.89 16.08
C CYS A 165 -17.76 -17.50 15.74
N TYR A 166 -17.79 -18.50 14.86
CA TYR A 166 -18.99 -19.23 14.44
C TYR A 166 -19.22 -20.54 15.22
N GLU A 167 -18.59 -20.72 16.38
CA GLU A 167 -18.82 -21.91 17.21
C GLU A 167 -20.25 -21.94 17.78
N PRO A 168 -20.90 -23.12 17.87
CA PRO A 168 -22.24 -23.24 18.42
C PRO A 168 -22.38 -22.58 19.80
N GLY A 169 -23.44 -21.79 19.98
CA GLY A 169 -23.69 -21.05 21.21
C GLY A 169 -22.92 -19.73 21.32
N SER A 170 -22.16 -19.32 20.29
CA SER A 170 -21.58 -17.98 20.27
C SER A 170 -22.65 -16.92 20.03
N LYS A 171 -22.46 -15.74 20.63
CA LYS A 171 -23.33 -14.56 20.41
C LYS A 171 -23.44 -14.19 18.94
N LEU A 172 -22.39 -14.43 18.14
CA LEU A 172 -22.39 -14.11 16.71
C LEU A 172 -23.42 -14.93 15.95
N ILE A 173 -23.68 -16.19 16.34
CA ILE A 173 -24.68 -17.02 15.66
C ILE A 173 -26.09 -16.46 15.88
N ASP A 174 -26.39 -16.00 17.09
CA ASP A 174 -27.70 -15.41 17.41
C ASP A 174 -27.92 -14.13 16.59
N GLU A 175 -26.91 -13.26 16.53
CA GLU A 175 -26.93 -12.04 15.71
C GLU A 175 -27.09 -12.38 14.21
N ILE A 176 -26.34 -13.38 13.71
CA ILE A 176 -26.45 -13.82 12.31
C ILE A 176 -27.85 -14.39 12.03
N SER A 177 -28.40 -15.22 12.92
CA SER A 177 -29.73 -15.79 12.74
C SER A 177 -30.83 -14.73 12.72
N GLY A 178 -30.63 -13.62 13.44
CA GLY A 178 -31.57 -12.49 13.46
C GLY A 178 -31.54 -11.65 12.18
N HIS A 179 -30.38 -11.53 11.53
CA HIS A 179 -30.20 -10.65 10.36
C HIS A 179 -30.19 -11.40 9.02
N PHE A 180 -29.92 -12.71 9.02
CA PHE A 180 -29.78 -13.52 7.81
C PHE A 180 -30.66 -14.77 7.89
N GLU A 181 -31.74 -14.77 7.11
CA GLU A 181 -32.68 -15.89 7.10
C GLU A 181 -32.08 -17.16 6.48
N GLY A 182 -32.33 -18.32 7.10
CA GLY A 182 -32.01 -19.64 6.54
C GLY A 182 -30.53 -20.02 6.51
N VAL A 183 -29.65 -19.18 7.09
CA VAL A 183 -28.19 -19.43 7.11
C VAL A 183 -27.73 -20.21 8.35
N VAL A 184 -28.55 -20.32 9.39
CA VAL A 184 -28.22 -21.10 10.60
C VAL A 184 -29.03 -22.39 10.62
N ARG A 185 -28.37 -23.53 10.79
CA ARG A 185 -28.98 -24.86 10.86
C ARG A 185 -28.37 -25.66 12.02
N ASN A 186 -29.20 -26.17 12.92
CA ASN A 186 -28.78 -26.94 14.10
C ASN A 186 -27.71 -26.20 14.96
N GLY A 187 -27.79 -24.88 15.04
CA GLY A 187 -26.80 -24.06 15.77
C GLY A 187 -25.47 -23.85 15.04
N TYR A 188 -25.37 -24.19 13.76
CA TYR A 188 -24.20 -23.95 12.92
C TYR A 188 -24.52 -23.00 11.77
N VAL A 189 -23.59 -22.12 11.44
CA VAL A 189 -23.71 -21.24 10.26
C VAL A 189 -23.33 -22.00 8.99
N ASP A 190 -24.27 -22.10 8.04
CA ASP A 190 -24.01 -22.46 6.66
C ASP A 190 -23.29 -21.29 5.97
N ARG A 191 -21.96 -21.31 6.05
CA ARG A 191 -21.09 -20.28 5.46
C ARG A 191 -21.26 -20.15 3.95
N LYS A 192 -21.68 -21.21 3.25
CA LYS A 192 -21.90 -21.14 1.80
C LYS A 192 -23.18 -20.37 1.50
N ALA A 193 -24.24 -20.62 2.28
CA ALA A 193 -25.47 -19.85 2.20
C ALA A 193 -25.26 -18.39 2.63
N LEU A 194 -24.55 -18.15 3.74
CA LEU A 194 -24.23 -16.80 4.18
C LEU A 194 -23.39 -16.05 3.13
N GLY A 195 -22.35 -16.68 2.59
CA GLY A 195 -21.50 -16.14 1.54
C GLY A 195 -22.29 -15.72 0.29
N SER A 196 -23.21 -16.56 -0.18
CA SER A 196 -24.01 -16.24 -1.37
C SER A 196 -24.95 -15.04 -1.18
N ILE A 197 -25.33 -14.75 0.07
CA ILE A 197 -26.12 -13.58 0.44
C ILE A 197 -25.23 -12.34 0.53
N VAL A 198 -24.16 -12.39 1.33
CA VAL A 198 -23.35 -11.19 1.63
C VAL A 198 -22.50 -10.74 0.44
N PHE A 199 -21.99 -11.65 -0.38
CA PHE A 199 -21.16 -11.25 -1.54
C PHE A 199 -21.97 -10.68 -2.71
N ARG A 200 -23.31 -10.65 -2.63
CA ARG A 200 -24.20 -10.02 -3.61
C ARG A 200 -24.78 -8.68 -3.14
N ASP A 201 -24.52 -8.30 -1.89
CA ASP A 201 -25.14 -7.15 -1.23
C ASP A 201 -24.13 -6.52 -0.27
N GLU A 202 -23.59 -5.37 -0.69
CA GLU A 202 -22.54 -4.65 0.04
C GLU A 202 -23.00 -4.25 1.45
N ALA A 203 -24.28 -3.88 1.63
CA ALA A 203 -24.82 -3.51 2.94
C ALA A 203 -24.86 -4.72 3.88
N LYS A 204 -25.20 -5.90 3.35
CA LYS A 204 -25.18 -7.16 4.11
C LYS A 204 -23.77 -7.62 4.46
N LEU A 205 -22.82 -7.45 3.54
CA LEU A 205 -21.40 -7.73 3.82
C LEU A 205 -20.88 -6.82 4.94
N ARG A 206 -21.18 -5.53 4.85
CA ARG A 206 -20.83 -4.55 5.88
C ARG A 206 -21.43 -4.92 7.24
N LEU A 207 -22.72 -5.28 7.28
CA LEU A 207 -23.37 -5.72 8.51
C LEU A 207 -22.68 -6.94 9.14
N LEU A 208 -22.37 -7.97 8.33
CA LEU A 208 -21.64 -9.15 8.82
C LEU A 208 -20.26 -8.76 9.38
N CYS A 209 -19.54 -7.87 8.69
CA CYS A 209 -18.26 -7.35 9.15
C CYS A 209 -18.38 -6.59 10.48
N GLU A 210 -19.37 -5.70 10.62
CA GLU A 210 -19.62 -4.93 11.85
C GLU A 210 -19.94 -5.83 13.05
N LEU A 211 -20.65 -6.94 12.84
CA LEU A 211 -20.94 -7.93 13.87
C LEU A 211 -19.70 -8.76 14.25
N MET A 212 -18.89 -9.14 13.25
CA MET A 212 -17.77 -10.08 13.43
C MET A 212 -16.48 -9.41 13.93
N TRP A 213 -16.14 -8.23 13.42
CA TRP A 213 -14.83 -7.61 13.67
C TRP A 213 -14.56 -7.31 15.15
N PRO A 214 -15.51 -6.81 15.97
CA PRO A 214 -15.27 -6.59 17.39
C PRO A 214 -14.91 -7.90 18.11
N LEU A 215 -15.64 -8.98 17.84
CA LEU A 215 -15.42 -10.29 18.46
C LEU A 215 -14.06 -10.89 18.05
N LEU A 216 -13.70 -10.72 16.79
CA LEU A 216 -12.42 -11.19 16.26
C LEU A 216 -11.24 -10.40 16.84
N LEU A 217 -11.40 -9.09 17.01
CA LEU A 217 -10.39 -8.25 17.65
C LEU A 217 -10.16 -8.64 19.12
N GLU A 218 -11.21 -8.96 19.88
CA GLU A 218 -11.07 -9.45 21.25
C GLU A 218 -10.29 -10.77 21.32
N LYS A 219 -10.59 -11.74 20.43
CA LYS A 219 -9.79 -12.98 20.33
C LYS A 219 -8.33 -12.70 19.98
N ILE A 220 -8.06 -11.74 19.09
CA ILE A 220 -6.69 -11.33 18.75
C ILE A 220 -5.99 -10.75 20.00
N LYS A 221 -6.68 -9.90 20.78
CA LYS A 221 -6.13 -9.34 22.02
C LYS A 221 -5.81 -10.42 23.05
N GLU A 222 -6.66 -11.43 23.20
CA GLU A 222 -6.41 -12.57 24.09
C GLU A 222 -5.13 -13.33 23.72
N ILE A 223 -4.92 -13.58 22.42
CA ILE A 223 -3.70 -14.22 21.91
C ILE A 223 -2.48 -13.33 22.16
N VAL A 224 -2.59 -12.04 21.84
CA VAL A 224 -1.51 -11.05 22.03
C VAL A 224 -1.15 -10.87 23.51
N ALA A 225 -2.12 -10.99 24.42
CA ALA A 225 -1.90 -10.85 25.87
C ALA A 225 -1.13 -12.04 26.48
N THR A 226 -1.05 -13.17 25.77
CA THR A 226 -0.31 -14.37 26.18
C THR A 226 0.76 -14.75 25.15
N PRO A 227 1.69 -13.83 24.83
CA PRO A 227 2.58 -13.98 23.70
C PRO A 227 3.56 -15.14 23.90
N LYS A 228 3.68 -15.99 22.88
CA LYS A 228 4.70 -17.06 22.82
C LYS A 228 5.93 -16.66 22.01
N SER A 229 5.91 -15.43 21.49
CA SER A 229 6.76 -14.93 20.42
C SER A 229 7.13 -13.46 20.67
N ASP A 230 8.26 -13.02 20.12
CA ASP A 230 8.71 -11.62 20.25
C ASP A 230 7.90 -10.70 19.33
N VAL A 231 7.37 -11.23 18.23
CA VAL A 231 6.58 -10.52 17.21
C VAL A 231 5.32 -11.32 16.89
N VAL A 232 4.16 -10.65 16.94
CA VAL A 232 2.88 -11.22 16.49
C VAL A 232 2.45 -10.50 15.22
N VAL A 233 2.14 -11.27 14.18
CA VAL A 233 1.64 -10.78 12.89
C VAL A 233 0.16 -11.12 12.78
N ILE A 234 -0.68 -10.10 12.74
CA ILE A 234 -2.12 -10.22 12.49
C ILE A 234 -2.32 -10.20 10.97
N GLU A 235 -2.59 -11.34 10.35
CA GLU A 235 -2.86 -11.43 8.91
C GLU A 235 -4.36 -11.33 8.66
N ALA A 236 -4.81 -10.22 8.04
CA ALA A 236 -6.20 -10.07 7.59
C ALA A 236 -6.26 -9.21 6.31
N ALA A 237 -7.22 -9.50 5.43
CA ALA A 237 -7.45 -8.63 4.28
C ALA A 237 -7.96 -7.24 4.70
N ALA A 238 -8.86 -7.16 5.68
CA ALA A 238 -9.61 -5.95 6.00
C ALA A 238 -9.06 -5.13 7.20
N ILE A 239 -7.74 -5.13 7.46
CA ILE A 239 -7.16 -4.45 8.65
C ILE A 239 -7.47 -2.94 8.67
N VAL A 240 -7.41 -2.28 7.51
CA VAL A 240 -7.64 -0.84 7.43
C VAL A 240 -9.14 -0.54 7.57
N GLU A 241 -9.96 -1.28 6.83
CA GLU A 241 -11.42 -1.21 6.84
C GLU A 241 -12.01 -1.45 8.23
N ALA A 242 -11.44 -2.41 8.97
CA ALA A 242 -11.85 -2.74 10.34
C ALA A 242 -11.28 -1.78 11.41
N GLY A 243 -10.46 -0.80 11.01
CA GLY A 243 -9.80 0.12 11.94
C GLY A 243 -8.67 -0.49 12.76
N TRP A 244 -8.30 -1.76 12.55
CA TRP A 244 -7.27 -2.44 13.33
C TRP A 244 -5.85 -1.93 13.08
N HIS A 245 -5.64 -1.15 12.02
CA HIS A 245 -4.36 -0.48 11.78
C HIS A 245 -3.96 0.47 12.92
N SER A 246 -4.92 1.00 13.69
CA SER A 246 -4.65 1.79 14.90
C SER A 246 -4.36 0.94 16.13
N TYR A 247 -4.41 -0.39 16.04
CA TYR A 247 -4.09 -1.34 17.11
C TYR A 247 -2.70 -1.98 16.90
N VAL A 248 -2.03 -1.79 15.77
CA VAL A 248 -0.72 -2.44 15.48
C VAL A 248 0.43 -1.44 15.57
N ASN A 249 1.63 -1.89 15.91
CA ASN A 249 2.83 -1.04 15.87
C ASN A 249 3.18 -0.65 14.43
N GLU A 250 3.08 -1.62 13.52
CA GLU A 250 3.33 -1.41 12.09
C GLU A 250 2.23 -2.08 11.27
N LEU A 251 1.76 -1.38 10.25
CA LEU A 251 0.93 -1.95 9.19
C LEU A 251 1.81 -2.24 7.98
N TRP A 252 1.86 -3.51 7.60
CA TRP A 252 2.57 -4.04 6.46
C TRP A 252 1.55 -4.34 5.37
N THR A 253 1.70 -3.72 4.20
CA THR A 253 0.76 -3.90 3.08
C THR A 253 1.43 -4.56 1.89
N VAL A 254 0.80 -5.59 1.38
CA VAL A 254 1.19 -6.26 0.13
C VAL A 254 0.26 -5.81 -0.98
N PHE A 255 0.80 -5.39 -2.11
CA PHE A 255 0.01 -5.01 -3.27
C PHE A 255 0.63 -5.49 -4.58
N VAL A 256 -0.17 -5.39 -5.63
CA VAL A 256 0.25 -5.40 -7.04
C VAL A 256 -0.55 -4.32 -7.77
N PRO A 257 -0.07 -3.77 -8.90
CA PRO A 257 -0.85 -2.86 -9.72
C PRO A 257 -2.22 -3.44 -10.08
N GLN A 258 -3.22 -2.57 -10.20
CA GLN A 258 -4.62 -2.97 -10.44
C GLN A 258 -4.79 -3.91 -11.65
N GLU A 259 -4.07 -3.67 -12.74
CA GLU A 259 -4.12 -4.52 -13.93
C GLU A 259 -3.68 -5.96 -13.65
N GLU A 260 -2.59 -6.13 -12.89
CA GLU A 260 -2.10 -7.45 -12.46
C GLU A 260 -3.04 -8.10 -11.45
N MET A 261 -3.67 -7.30 -10.57
CA MET A 261 -4.67 -7.80 -9.62
C MET A 261 -5.88 -8.40 -10.35
N ILE A 262 -6.43 -7.66 -11.33
CA ILE A 262 -7.53 -8.13 -12.18
C ILE A 262 -7.14 -9.43 -12.88
N ARG A 263 -5.97 -9.46 -13.52
CA ARG A 263 -5.46 -10.65 -14.20
C ARG A 263 -5.39 -11.86 -13.28
N ARG A 264 -4.77 -11.72 -12.09
CA ARG A 264 -4.65 -12.83 -11.13
C ARG A 264 -6.00 -13.31 -10.60
N VAL A 265 -6.95 -12.40 -10.36
CA VAL A 265 -8.30 -12.77 -9.93
C VAL A 265 -9.02 -13.55 -11.02
N MET A 266 -8.94 -13.11 -12.28
CA MET A 266 -9.52 -13.83 -13.41
C MET A 266 -8.91 -15.24 -13.54
N GLU A 267 -7.59 -15.36 -13.50
CA GLU A 267 -6.87 -16.65 -13.63
C GLU A 267 -7.19 -17.61 -12.46
N ARG A 268 -7.25 -17.10 -11.22
CA ARG A 268 -7.46 -17.92 -10.02
C ARG A 268 -8.93 -18.35 -9.86
N ASP A 269 -9.86 -17.45 -10.12
CA ASP A 269 -11.28 -17.63 -9.78
C ASP A 269 -12.17 -17.91 -11.02
N GLY A 270 -11.60 -17.88 -12.23
CA GLY A 270 -12.32 -18.15 -13.48
C GLY A 270 -13.35 -17.08 -13.84
N LEU A 271 -13.13 -15.83 -13.43
CA LEU A 271 -14.06 -14.71 -13.60
C LEU A 271 -13.83 -13.94 -14.90
N THR A 272 -14.87 -13.25 -15.35
CA THR A 272 -14.75 -12.21 -16.37
C THR A 272 -14.03 -10.97 -15.83
N LYS A 273 -13.52 -10.14 -16.74
CA LYS A 273 -12.86 -8.87 -16.37
C LYS A 273 -13.78 -7.96 -15.54
N ASN A 274 -15.05 -7.85 -15.93
CA ASN A 274 -16.02 -6.99 -15.22
C ASN A 274 -16.27 -7.51 -13.79
N GLU A 275 -16.46 -8.82 -13.62
CA GLU A 275 -16.63 -9.42 -12.28
C GLU A 275 -15.38 -9.25 -11.41
N ALA A 276 -14.18 -9.35 -11.98
CA ALA A 276 -12.95 -9.07 -11.26
C ALA A 276 -12.87 -7.59 -10.84
N GLU A 277 -13.16 -6.66 -11.75
CA GLU A 277 -13.19 -5.22 -11.46
C GLU A 277 -14.20 -4.87 -10.37
N ASP A 278 -15.39 -5.46 -10.40
CA ASP A 278 -16.43 -5.21 -9.38
C ASP A 278 -16.01 -5.73 -8.00
N ARG A 279 -15.28 -6.86 -7.93
CA ARG A 279 -14.67 -7.31 -6.67
C ARG A 279 -13.65 -6.31 -6.15
N LEU A 280 -12.82 -5.74 -7.02
CA LEU A 280 -11.81 -4.76 -6.64
C LEU A 280 -12.46 -3.46 -6.12
N LYS A 281 -13.54 -2.99 -6.74
CA LYS A 281 -14.26 -1.77 -6.32
C LYS A 281 -14.83 -1.85 -4.90
N SER A 282 -15.13 -3.05 -4.42
CA SER A 282 -15.62 -3.27 -3.05
C SER A 282 -14.53 -3.17 -1.96
N GLN A 283 -13.26 -3.01 -2.36
CA GLN A 283 -12.11 -2.92 -1.44
C GLN A 283 -11.52 -1.52 -1.44
N LEU A 284 -10.83 -1.16 -0.36
CA LEU A 284 -9.96 0.02 -0.38
C LEU A 284 -8.92 -0.11 -1.50
N THR A 285 -8.66 1.01 -2.17
CA THR A 285 -7.61 1.09 -3.20
C THR A 285 -6.23 0.83 -2.57
N ASN A 286 -5.27 0.42 -3.41
CA ASN A 286 -3.87 0.28 -2.99
C ASN A 286 -3.34 1.56 -2.32
N LYS A 287 -3.65 2.72 -2.91
CA LYS A 287 -3.20 4.02 -2.41
C LYS A 287 -3.76 4.33 -1.03
N GLU A 288 -5.06 4.07 -0.81
CA GLU A 288 -5.68 4.25 0.50
C GLU A 288 -5.04 3.34 1.55
N ARG A 289 -4.85 2.04 1.27
CA ARG A 289 -4.13 1.14 2.20
C ARG A 289 -2.70 1.61 2.50
N ILE A 290 -1.98 2.00 1.46
CA ILE A 290 -0.58 2.44 1.57
C ILE A 290 -0.46 3.68 2.44
N ALA A 291 -1.42 4.62 2.40
CA ALA A 291 -1.41 5.78 3.28
C ALA A 291 -1.39 5.39 4.77
N HIS A 292 -2.04 4.27 5.14
CA HIS A 292 -2.01 3.72 6.50
C HIS A 292 -0.79 2.82 6.77
N SER A 293 0.02 2.50 5.76
CA SER A 293 1.09 1.49 5.85
C SER A 293 2.44 2.05 6.28
N HIS A 294 3.13 1.29 7.12
CA HIS A 294 4.47 1.55 7.62
C HIS A 294 5.53 0.90 6.74
N VAL A 295 5.23 -0.29 6.22
CA VAL A 295 6.07 -1.02 5.26
C VAL A 295 5.18 -1.50 4.12
N VAL A 296 5.68 -1.43 2.89
CA VAL A 296 4.92 -1.83 1.70
C VAL A 296 5.74 -2.82 0.88
N PHE A 297 5.06 -3.84 0.36
CA PHE A 297 5.62 -4.89 -0.51
C PHE A 297 4.87 -4.91 -1.83
N CYS A 298 5.59 -5.11 -2.93
CA CYS A 298 5.00 -5.33 -4.25
C CYS A 298 5.37 -6.71 -4.76
N SER A 299 4.37 -7.58 -4.97
CA SER A 299 4.57 -8.95 -5.47
C SER A 299 4.43 -9.07 -6.99
N LEU A 300 4.64 -7.97 -7.72
CA LEU A 300 4.49 -7.89 -9.17
C LEU A 300 5.54 -8.74 -9.92
N TRP A 301 6.78 -8.73 -9.43
CA TRP A 301 7.90 -9.39 -10.09
C TRP A 301 8.10 -10.82 -9.60
N ALA A 302 9.26 -11.39 -9.95
CA ALA A 302 9.67 -12.72 -9.53
C ALA A 302 9.63 -12.89 -8.00
N TYR A 303 9.51 -14.14 -7.56
CA TYR A 303 9.40 -14.49 -6.15
C TYR A 303 10.60 -13.99 -5.33
N GLU A 304 11.78 -14.00 -5.94
CA GLU A 304 13.05 -13.53 -5.38
C GLU A 304 13.00 -12.04 -5.04
N GLU A 305 12.33 -11.23 -5.86
CA GLU A 305 12.16 -9.79 -5.59
C GLU A 305 11.26 -9.55 -4.38
N THR A 306 10.17 -10.32 -4.26
CA THR A 306 9.30 -10.24 -3.08
C THR A 306 10.07 -10.70 -1.84
N SER A 307 10.85 -11.78 -1.96
CA SER A 307 11.67 -12.32 -0.86
C SER A 307 12.72 -11.31 -0.39
N SER A 308 13.41 -10.64 -1.31
CA SER A 308 14.38 -9.59 -1.00
C SER A 308 13.76 -8.41 -0.25
N GLN A 309 12.55 -8.00 -0.63
CA GLN A 309 11.80 -6.97 0.10
C GLN A 309 11.48 -7.42 1.54
N VAL A 310 11.03 -8.66 1.72
CA VAL A 310 10.73 -9.22 3.06
C VAL A 310 11.99 -9.33 3.92
N GLU A 311 13.09 -9.79 3.35
CA GLU A 311 14.39 -9.86 4.05
C GLU A 311 14.87 -8.49 4.51
N ARG A 312 14.70 -7.46 3.66
CA ARG A 312 15.00 -6.06 4.01
C ARG A 312 14.16 -5.61 5.21
N ALA A 313 12.85 -5.83 5.16
CA ALA A 313 11.93 -5.45 6.22
C ALA A 313 12.26 -6.16 7.54
N LEU A 314 12.55 -7.46 7.49
CA LEU A 314 12.95 -8.26 8.65
C LEU A 314 14.27 -7.79 9.27
N ARG A 315 15.26 -7.44 8.43
CA ARG A 315 16.54 -6.92 8.91
C ARG A 315 16.36 -5.59 9.64
N GLU A 316 15.64 -4.65 9.04
CA GLU A 316 15.38 -3.35 9.66
C GLU A 316 14.55 -3.48 10.95
N LEU A 317 13.50 -4.31 10.94
CA LEU A 317 12.69 -4.61 12.12
C LEU A 317 13.55 -5.17 13.25
N ARG A 318 14.42 -6.15 12.97
CA ARG A 318 15.31 -6.73 13.99
C ARG A 318 16.26 -5.69 14.59
N THR A 319 16.76 -4.75 13.79
CA THR A 319 17.59 -3.63 14.28
C THR A 319 16.79 -2.71 15.22
N ARG A 320 15.55 -2.37 14.85
CA ARG A 320 14.65 -1.57 15.71
C ARG A 320 14.35 -2.29 17.02
N LEU A 321 13.94 -3.56 16.95
CA LEU A 321 13.61 -4.36 18.13
C LEU A 321 14.80 -4.52 19.08
N LYS A 322 16.03 -4.65 18.57
CA LYS A 322 17.24 -4.69 19.42
C LYS A 322 17.49 -3.36 20.13
N SER A 323 17.32 -2.25 19.42
CA SER A 323 17.53 -0.90 19.97
C SER A 323 16.51 -0.61 21.08
N SER A 324 15.27 -1.07 20.93
CA SER A 324 14.24 -0.98 21.97
C SER A 324 14.43 -1.92 23.16
N LYS A 325 15.35 -2.91 23.10
CA LYS A 325 15.72 -3.76 24.26
C LYS A 325 16.81 -3.13 25.15
N ALA A 326 17.49 -2.08 24.68
CA ALA A 326 18.66 -1.50 25.33
C ALA A 326 18.34 -0.28 26.22
N ILE A 327 17.05 0.03 26.41
CA ILE A 327 16.50 1.10 27.27
C ILE A 327 15.62 0.42 28.31
#